data_AF-A0A251PWM0-F1
#
_entry.id   AF-A0A251PWM0-F1
#
_cell.length_a   1.000
_cell.length_b   1.000
_cell.length_c   1.000
_cell.angle_alpha   90.00
_cell.angle_beta   90.00
_cell.angle_gamma   90.00
#
_symmetry.space_group_name_H-M   'P 1'
#
loop_
_entity.id
_entity.type
_entity.pdbx_description
1 polymer ?
#
loop_
_entity_poly.entity_id
_entity_poly.type
_entity_poly.pdbx_seq_one_letter_code
_entity_poly.pdbx_strand_id
1 'polypeptide(L)'
;MGGGGGGHDPFDIFQSFFGGGGSSRGRRQRRGEDVIHPLKVYLEDLYNGTSKKLSLSRSIICSKCAGLGQKSVASLKCPGCQGSGMKVSIRHLGPSMIQQMQHPCNECKGTEETINDKDRCTQCKGEKVVQEKKVLEVIVEKGMQNGQRITFPGEADEAVATHHHRDIVFALQQKEHPKFKHKGDYLFFEHNLSLVEAPCGFHFVLTHLDGRHLLIKSQPGDMDDWQTHSPQILSILPFLGVA
;
A
#
# COMPACT_ATOMS: atom_id res chain seq x y z
N MET A 1 2.12 70.21 25.42
CA MET A 1 0.73 69.80 25.76
C MET A 1 -0.03 69.73 24.45
N GLY A 2 -0.66 68.64 23.99
CA GLY A 2 -0.79 67.26 24.44
C GLY A 2 -1.26 66.42 23.24
N GLY A 3 -0.71 65.20 23.09
CA GLY A 3 -1.12 64.25 22.05
C GLY A 3 -2.27 63.39 22.53
N GLY A 4 -3.40 63.44 21.82
CA GLY A 4 -4.60 62.63 22.07
C GLY A 4 -4.51 61.29 21.36
N GLY A 5 -4.64 60.21 22.14
CA GLY A 5 -4.53 58.82 21.69
C GLY A 5 -5.67 58.38 20.77
N GLY A 6 -5.30 57.58 19.77
CA GLY A 6 -6.23 56.83 18.93
C GLY A 6 -6.88 55.70 19.73
N GLY A 7 -8.21 55.79 19.88
CA GLY A 7 -9.02 54.67 20.33
C GLY A 7 -9.13 53.66 19.19
N HIS A 8 -8.41 52.54 19.31
CA HIS A 8 -8.71 51.34 18.55
C HIS A 8 -9.86 50.63 19.23
N ASP A 9 -10.97 50.46 18.51
CA ASP A 9 -12.10 49.66 18.96
C ASP A 9 -11.69 48.19 19.14
N PRO A 10 -11.84 47.60 20.34
CA PRO A 10 -11.48 46.20 20.60
C PRO A 10 -12.23 45.17 19.74
N PHE A 11 -13.30 45.59 19.07
CA PHE A 11 -14.09 44.75 18.16
C PHE A 11 -13.44 44.52 16.78
N ASP A 12 -12.52 45.39 16.32
CA ASP A 12 -11.85 45.23 15.02
C ASP A 12 -10.81 44.11 15.02
N ILE A 13 -10.17 43.88 16.17
CA ILE A 13 -9.24 42.76 16.37
C ILE A 13 -10.00 41.43 16.40
N PHE A 14 -11.22 41.43 16.96
CA PHE A 14 -12.06 40.22 17.02
C PHE A 14 -12.70 39.88 15.66
N GLN A 15 -13.01 40.88 14.82
CA GLN A 15 -13.50 40.66 13.45
C GLN A 15 -12.42 40.08 12.53
N SER A 16 -11.15 40.44 12.74
CA SER A 16 -10.01 39.83 12.03
C SER A 16 -9.80 38.35 12.39
N PHE A 17 -10.33 37.91 13.53
CA PHE A 17 -10.21 36.51 14.00
C PHE A 17 -11.44 35.65 13.68
N PHE A 18 -12.63 36.25 13.51
CA PHE A 18 -13.91 35.51 13.36
C PHE A 18 -14.73 35.81 12.08
N GLY A 19 -14.18 36.53 11.09
CA GLY A 19 -14.94 36.99 9.92
C GLY A 19 -14.31 36.70 8.54
N GLY A 20 -14.52 35.49 8.03
CA GLY A 20 -14.98 35.31 6.64
C GLY A 20 -14.09 35.78 5.47
N GLY A 21 -12.78 35.54 5.50
CA GLY A 21 -11.91 35.68 4.33
C GLY A 21 -11.89 34.40 3.49
N GLY A 22 -12.65 34.38 2.39
CA GLY A 22 -12.73 33.28 1.43
C GLY A 22 -11.39 32.96 0.77
N SER A 23 -10.57 32.15 1.44
CA SER A 23 -9.53 31.39 0.78
C SER A 23 -10.21 30.20 0.14
N SER A 24 -10.29 30.24 -1.20
CA SER A 24 -10.57 29.12 -2.08
C SER A 24 -9.57 28.00 -1.80
N ARG A 25 -9.79 27.28 -0.69
CA ARG A 25 -9.22 25.96 -0.47
C ARG A 25 -9.98 25.06 -1.41
N GLY A 26 -9.50 25.01 -2.65
CA GLY A 26 -9.84 23.98 -3.59
C GLY A 26 -9.95 22.69 -2.80
N ARG A 27 -11.17 22.15 -2.78
CA ARG A 27 -11.52 20.89 -2.15
C ARG A 27 -10.73 19.83 -2.90
N ARG A 28 -9.43 19.72 -2.59
CA ARG A 28 -8.54 18.69 -3.08
C ARG A 28 -9.17 17.44 -2.50
N GLN A 29 -10.00 16.80 -3.33
CA GLN A 29 -10.67 15.57 -3.04
C GLN A 29 -9.61 14.67 -2.43
N ARG A 30 -9.76 14.36 -1.14
CA ARG A 30 -8.80 13.52 -0.42
C ARG A 30 -8.82 12.20 -1.17
N ARG A 31 -7.86 12.02 -2.08
CA ARG A 31 -7.60 10.73 -2.70
C ARG A 31 -7.33 9.81 -1.53
N GLY A 32 -8.20 8.84 -1.34
CA GLY A 32 -7.90 7.83 -0.34
C GLY A 32 -6.58 7.15 -0.74
N GLU A 33 -5.74 6.84 0.25
CA GLU A 33 -4.46 6.15 0.09
C GLU A 33 -4.53 4.91 -0.83
N ASP A 34 -3.52 4.71 -1.68
CA ASP A 34 -3.45 3.58 -2.60
C ASP A 34 -3.22 2.26 -1.86
N VAL A 35 -3.72 1.15 -2.42
CA VAL A 35 -3.54 -0.17 -1.80
C VAL A 35 -2.21 -0.77 -2.26
N ILE A 36 -1.29 -0.97 -1.32
CA ILE A 36 0.02 -1.57 -1.60
C ILE A 36 -0.01 -3.07 -1.30
N HIS A 37 0.20 -3.89 -2.34
CA HIS A 37 0.32 -5.34 -2.21
C HIS A 37 1.79 -5.77 -2.37
N PRO A 38 2.41 -6.41 -1.35
CA PRO A 38 3.76 -6.92 -1.48
C PRO A 38 3.80 -8.14 -2.40
N LEU A 39 4.53 -8.05 -3.51
CA LEU A 39 4.74 -9.16 -4.44
C LEU A 39 6.10 -9.82 -4.17
N LYS A 40 6.07 -11.03 -3.64
CA LYS A 40 7.29 -11.79 -3.36
C LYS A 40 7.91 -12.30 -4.67
N VAL A 41 9.16 -11.91 -4.91
CA VAL A 41 9.95 -12.27 -6.11
C VAL A 41 11.26 -12.92 -5.70
N TYR A 42 11.68 -13.91 -6.49
CA TYR A 42 12.97 -14.56 -6.31
C TYR A 42 14.07 -13.75 -7.00
N LEU A 43 15.33 -13.97 -6.63
CA LEU A 43 16.44 -13.23 -7.23
C LEU A 43 16.65 -13.64 -8.70
N GLU A 44 16.38 -14.91 -8.99
CA GLU A 44 16.34 -15.52 -10.32
C GLU A 44 15.26 -14.87 -11.21
N ASP A 45 14.09 -14.57 -10.63
CA ASP A 45 12.99 -13.88 -11.32
C ASP A 45 13.38 -12.46 -11.70
N LEU A 46 14.12 -11.75 -10.83
CA LEU A 46 14.60 -10.39 -11.08
C LEU A 46 15.73 -10.36 -12.13
N TYR A 47 16.55 -11.42 -12.20
CA TYR A 47 17.62 -11.54 -13.18
C TYR A 47 17.08 -11.91 -14.57
N ASN A 48 16.22 -12.92 -14.64
CA ASN A 48 15.70 -13.48 -15.89
C ASN A 48 14.43 -12.79 -16.41
N GLY A 49 13.72 -12.07 -15.55
CA GLY A 49 12.38 -11.56 -15.83
C GLY A 49 11.33 -12.68 -15.80
N THR A 50 10.13 -12.36 -15.33
CA THR A 50 9.01 -13.32 -15.26
C THR A 50 7.68 -12.58 -15.33
N SER A 51 6.62 -13.25 -15.80
CA SER A 51 5.25 -12.80 -15.56
C SER A 51 4.59 -13.63 -14.46
N LYS A 52 3.86 -12.98 -13.56
CA LYS A 52 3.10 -13.63 -12.47
C LYS A 52 1.64 -13.24 -12.56
N LYS A 53 0.76 -14.24 -12.59
CA LYS A 53 -0.70 -14.05 -12.57
C LYS A 53 -1.20 -14.08 -11.14
N LEU A 54 -1.84 -13.02 -10.69
CA LEU A 54 -2.37 -12.86 -9.34
C LEU A 54 -3.89 -12.69 -9.41
N SER A 55 -4.62 -13.55 -8.70
CA SER A 55 -6.06 -13.38 -8.51
C SER A 55 -6.32 -12.46 -7.34
N LEU A 56 -6.96 -11.33 -7.60
CA LEU A 56 -7.39 -10.38 -6.58
C LEU A 56 -8.91 -10.32 -6.53
N SER A 57 -9.44 -10.19 -5.32
CA SER A 57 -10.84 -9.85 -5.08
C SER A 57 -10.94 -8.36 -4.77
N ARG A 58 -11.74 -7.64 -5.54
CA ARG A 58 -12.00 -6.21 -5.33
C ARG A 58 -13.50 -5.96 -5.20
N SER A 59 -13.85 -4.90 -4.49
CA SER A 59 -15.20 -4.42 -4.33
C SER A 59 -15.52 -3.46 -5.46
N ILE A 60 -16.52 -3.75 -6.30
CA ILE A 60 -17.01 -2.85 -7.35
C ILE A 60 -18.42 -2.36 -7.01
N ILE A 61 -18.80 -1.19 -7.50
CA ILE A 61 -20.17 -0.70 -7.37
C ILE A 61 -21.12 -1.68 -8.06
N CYS A 62 -22.22 -2.03 -7.39
CA CYS A 62 -23.18 -2.97 -7.93
C CYS A 62 -23.81 -2.39 -9.21
N SER A 63 -23.54 -3.03 -10.35
CA SER A 63 -24.04 -2.61 -11.67
C SER A 63 -25.58 -2.60 -11.76
N LYS A 64 -26.26 -3.51 -11.05
CA LYS A 64 -27.73 -3.60 -11.08
C LYS A 64 -28.46 -2.46 -10.36
N CYS A 65 -27.86 -1.88 -9.33
CA CYS A 65 -28.49 -0.80 -8.56
C CYS A 65 -27.67 0.50 -8.59
N ALA A 66 -26.60 0.57 -9.38
CA ALA A 66 -25.69 1.71 -9.49
C ALA A 66 -25.27 2.30 -8.12
N GLY A 67 -25.02 1.43 -7.13
CA GLY A 67 -24.63 1.86 -5.78
C GLY A 67 -25.77 2.35 -4.86
N LEU A 68 -27.04 2.24 -5.28
CA LEU A 68 -28.19 2.59 -4.43
C LEU A 68 -28.48 1.52 -3.37
N GLY A 69 -28.20 0.24 -3.66
CA GLY A 69 -28.48 -0.89 -2.76
C GLY A 69 -29.92 -1.43 -2.85
N GLN A 70 -30.77 -0.76 -3.62
CA GLN A 70 -32.20 -1.04 -3.77
C GLN A 70 -32.65 -0.95 -5.23
N LYS A 71 -33.78 -1.58 -5.56
CA LYS A 71 -34.38 -1.57 -6.91
C LYS A 71 -35.12 -0.27 -7.20
N SER A 72 -35.83 0.27 -6.21
CA SER A 72 -36.55 1.54 -6.29
C SER A 72 -35.69 2.68 -5.73
N VAL A 73 -35.82 3.88 -6.28
CA VAL A 73 -35.10 5.07 -5.80
C VAL A 73 -35.61 5.54 -4.43
N ALA A 74 -36.81 5.13 -4.02
CA ALA A 74 -37.39 5.50 -2.74
C ALA A 74 -36.66 4.83 -1.56
N SER A 75 -35.78 5.57 -0.88
CA SER A 75 -35.19 5.22 0.40
C SER A 75 -36.11 5.70 1.54
N LEU A 76 -36.31 4.85 2.56
CA LEU A 76 -37.05 5.22 3.76
C LEU A 76 -36.05 5.75 4.80
N LYS A 77 -36.37 6.86 5.44
CA LYS A 77 -35.58 7.35 6.58
C LYS A 77 -35.57 6.29 7.68
N CYS A 78 -34.40 6.04 8.25
CA CYS A 78 -34.26 5.08 9.34
C CYS A 78 -35.16 5.48 10.51
N PRO A 79 -36.10 4.63 10.96
CA PRO A 79 -37.02 4.98 12.04
C PRO A 79 -36.29 5.15 13.37
N GLY A 80 -35.23 4.37 13.63
CA GLY A 80 -34.47 4.45 14.87
C GLY A 80 -33.62 5.71 15.04
N CYS A 81 -33.13 6.32 13.96
CA CYS A 81 -32.30 7.54 14.03
C CYS A 81 -32.92 8.75 13.32
N GLN A 82 -34.12 8.59 12.74
CA GLN A 82 -34.84 9.63 11.99
C GLN A 82 -34.00 10.30 10.89
N GLY A 83 -33.04 9.57 10.31
CA GLY A 83 -32.13 10.09 9.28
C GLY A 83 -30.83 10.70 9.82
N SER A 84 -30.52 10.62 11.11
CA SER A 84 -29.26 11.14 11.66
C SER A 84 -28.07 10.18 11.50
N GLY A 85 -28.31 8.90 11.19
CA GLY A 85 -27.28 7.86 11.08
C GLY A 85 -26.63 7.44 12.41
N MET A 86 -26.78 8.25 13.46
CA MET A 86 -26.11 8.11 14.75
C MET A 86 -27.12 8.12 15.90
N LYS A 87 -26.90 7.27 16.91
CA LYS A 87 -27.65 7.26 18.17
C LYS A 87 -26.73 7.73 19.31
N VAL A 88 -27.27 8.50 20.24
CA VAL A 88 -26.54 8.98 21.42
C VAL A 88 -26.87 8.08 22.60
N SER A 89 -25.89 7.35 23.13
CA SER A 89 -26.00 6.63 24.40
C SER A 89 -25.44 7.48 25.53
N ILE A 90 -26.20 7.64 26.60
CA ILE A 90 -25.75 8.30 27.82
C ILE A 90 -25.23 7.21 28.78
N ARG A 91 -23.98 7.32 29.21
CA ARG A 91 -23.40 6.47 30.26
C ARG A 91 -23.18 7.29 31.52
N HIS A 92 -23.76 6.86 32.62
CA HIS A 92 -23.52 7.45 33.94
C HIS A 92 -22.21 6.89 34.51
N LEU A 93 -21.23 7.75 34.74
CA LEU A 93 -19.92 7.39 35.30
C LEU A 93 -19.82 7.65 36.81
N GLY A 94 -20.83 8.30 37.39
CA GLY A 94 -20.90 8.58 38.82
C GLY A 94 -21.99 9.59 39.16
N PRO A 95 -22.12 9.98 40.43
CA PRO A 95 -22.99 11.08 40.84
C PRO A 95 -22.59 12.35 40.08
N SER A 96 -23.55 12.94 39.35
CA SER A 96 -23.39 14.16 38.55
C SER A 96 -22.47 14.10 37.32
N MET A 97 -21.96 12.92 36.92
CA MET A 97 -21.15 12.77 35.69
C MET A 97 -21.85 11.88 34.66
N ILE A 98 -22.28 12.51 33.55
CA ILE A 98 -22.85 11.85 32.37
C ILE A 98 -21.89 12.00 31.18
N GLN A 99 -21.57 10.87 30.56
CA GLN A 99 -20.82 10.82 29.31
C GLN A 99 -21.78 10.49 28.17
N GLN A 100 -21.91 11.40 27.20
CA GLN A 100 -22.63 11.14 25.95
C GLN A 100 -21.67 10.49 24.95
N MET A 101 -21.98 9.28 24.51
CA MET A 101 -21.24 8.58 23.45
C MET A 101 -22.14 8.45 22.22
N GLN A 102 -21.68 8.99 21.09
CA GLN A 102 -22.35 8.80 19.81
C GLN A 102 -21.86 7.49 19.19
N HIS A 103 -22.78 6.62 18.81
CA HIS A 103 -22.50 5.37 18.11
C HIS A 103 -23.35 5.28 16.85
N PRO A 104 -22.88 4.61 15.79
CA PRO A 104 -23.68 4.41 14.57
C PRO A 104 -24.99 3.69 14.93
N CYS A 105 -26.09 4.13 14.32
CA CYS A 105 -27.39 3.53 14.57
C CYS A 105 -27.38 2.05 14.20
N ASN A 106 -27.82 1.16 15.11
CA ASN A 106 -27.81 -0.28 14.86
C ASN A 106 -28.72 -0.71 13.69
N GLU A 107 -29.77 0.05 13.38
CA GLU A 107 -30.75 -0.27 12.32
C GLU A 107 -30.23 0.08 10.93
N CYS A 108 -29.67 1.28 10.73
CA CYS A 108 -29.12 1.71 9.43
C CYS A 108 -27.59 1.61 9.34
N LYS A 109 -26.88 1.22 10.41
CA LYS A 109 -25.41 1.16 10.46
C LYS A 109 -24.71 2.44 9.98
N GLY A 110 -25.35 3.60 10.18
CA GLY A 110 -24.83 4.88 9.72
C GLY A 110 -25.24 5.31 8.31
N THR A 111 -26.05 4.53 7.58
CA THR A 111 -26.48 4.91 6.21
C THR A 111 -27.64 5.91 6.17
N GLU A 112 -28.14 6.37 7.32
CA GLU A 112 -29.28 7.32 7.51
C GLU A 112 -30.64 6.80 6.99
N GLU A 113 -30.61 5.89 6.05
CA GLU A 113 -31.72 5.29 5.35
C GLU A 113 -31.78 3.79 5.62
N THR A 114 -32.99 3.25 5.63
CA THR A 114 -33.29 1.82 5.72
C THR A 114 -33.94 1.36 4.43
N ILE A 115 -33.50 0.20 3.96
CA ILE A 115 -34.01 -0.42 2.73
C ILE A 115 -34.99 -1.52 3.14
N ASN A 116 -36.22 -1.46 2.62
CA ASN A 116 -37.21 -2.53 2.75
C ASN A 116 -36.68 -3.83 2.17
N ASP A 117 -36.90 -4.95 2.85
CA ASP A 117 -36.38 -6.26 2.42
C ASP A 117 -36.83 -6.67 1.00
N LYS A 118 -38.04 -6.25 0.58
CA LYS A 118 -38.58 -6.51 -0.76
C LYS A 118 -37.86 -5.74 -1.87
N ASP A 119 -37.34 -4.56 -1.53
CA ASP A 119 -36.73 -3.63 -2.48
C ASP A 119 -35.20 -3.77 -2.50
N ARG A 120 -34.62 -4.57 -1.60
CA ARG A 120 -33.18 -4.84 -1.60
C ARG A 120 -32.72 -5.40 -2.95
N CYS A 121 -31.60 -4.89 -3.42
CA CYS A 121 -30.96 -5.41 -4.61
C CYS A 121 -30.57 -6.88 -4.38
N THR A 122 -30.93 -7.78 -5.29
CA THR A 122 -30.66 -9.21 -5.14
C THR A 122 -29.18 -9.56 -5.25
N GLN A 123 -28.38 -8.71 -5.90
CA GLN A 123 -26.94 -8.96 -6.06
C GLN A 123 -26.10 -8.46 -4.87
N CYS A 124 -26.23 -7.20 -4.48
CA CYS A 124 -25.47 -6.65 -3.36
C CYS A 124 -26.17 -6.78 -2.01
N LYS A 125 -27.42 -7.27 -1.97
CA LYS A 125 -28.22 -7.47 -0.74
C LYS A 125 -28.32 -6.22 0.15
N GLY A 126 -28.22 -5.03 -0.44
CA GLY A 126 -28.24 -3.75 0.28
C GLY A 126 -26.85 -3.16 0.59
N GLU A 127 -25.77 -3.87 0.32
CA GLU A 127 -24.39 -3.41 0.59
C GLU A 127 -23.86 -2.41 -0.46
N LYS A 128 -24.61 -2.19 -1.54
CA LYS A 128 -24.30 -1.25 -2.65
C LYS A 128 -23.08 -1.63 -3.51
N VAL A 129 -22.17 -2.47 -2.99
CA VAL A 129 -21.00 -3.03 -3.69
C VAL A 129 -21.13 -4.55 -3.89
N VAL A 130 -20.35 -5.11 -4.81
CA VAL A 130 -20.24 -6.55 -5.09
C VAL A 130 -18.76 -6.92 -5.18
N GLN A 131 -18.40 -8.10 -4.67
CA GLN A 131 -17.05 -8.64 -4.80
C GLN A 131 -16.82 -9.23 -6.20
N GLU A 132 -15.86 -8.69 -6.93
CA GLU A 132 -15.41 -9.16 -8.23
C GLU A 132 -14.02 -9.81 -8.10
N LYS A 133 -13.83 -10.99 -8.68
CA LYS A 133 -12.51 -11.64 -8.78
C LYS A 133 -11.91 -11.36 -10.14
N LYS A 134 -10.72 -10.76 -10.17
CA LYS A 134 -9.98 -10.46 -11.40
C LYS A 134 -8.57 -11.01 -11.32
N VAL A 135 -8.06 -11.51 -12.44
CA VAL A 135 -6.69 -11.97 -12.56
C VAL A 135 -5.87 -10.85 -13.21
N LEU A 136 -4.88 -10.33 -12.49
CA LEU A 136 -3.92 -9.36 -13.01
C LEU A 136 -2.61 -10.08 -13.34
N GLU A 137 -2.06 -9.78 -14.52
CA GLU A 137 -0.74 -10.26 -14.91
C GLU A 137 0.30 -9.17 -14.61
N VAL A 138 1.16 -9.46 -13.64
CA VAL A 138 2.26 -8.59 -13.23
C VAL A 138 3.53 -9.03 -13.95
N ILE A 139 4.07 -8.15 -14.79
CA ILE A 139 5.31 -8.39 -15.52
C ILE A 139 6.46 -7.83 -14.67
N VAL A 140 7.38 -8.71 -14.30
CA VAL A 140 8.62 -8.37 -13.61
C VAL A 140 9.73 -8.36 -14.66
N GLU A 141 10.23 -7.17 -14.97
CA GLU A 141 11.29 -6.98 -15.94
C GLU A 141 12.66 -7.34 -15.35
N LYS A 142 13.60 -7.64 -16.23
CA LYS A 142 14.99 -7.93 -15.88
C LYS A 142 15.62 -6.69 -15.24
N GLY A 143 16.34 -6.90 -14.13
CA GLY A 143 17.04 -5.81 -13.44
C GLY A 143 16.15 -4.95 -12.53
N MET A 144 14.87 -5.30 -12.35
CA MET A 144 14.02 -4.59 -11.40
C MET A 144 14.58 -4.71 -9.97
N GLN A 145 14.45 -3.62 -9.21
CA GLN A 145 15.02 -3.53 -7.86
C GLN A 145 13.99 -3.89 -6.78
N ASN A 146 14.50 -4.31 -5.63
CA ASN A 146 13.67 -4.50 -4.45
C ASN A 146 12.96 -3.18 -4.07
N GLY A 147 11.67 -3.25 -3.75
CA GLY A 147 10.84 -2.09 -3.41
C GLY A 147 10.30 -1.31 -4.62
N GLN A 148 10.69 -1.66 -5.85
CA GLN A 148 10.12 -1.05 -7.05
C GLN A 148 8.61 -1.32 -7.14
N ARG A 149 7.86 -0.34 -7.65
CA ARG A 149 6.40 -0.34 -7.65
C ARG A 149 5.85 -0.52 -9.06
N ILE A 150 4.87 -1.41 -9.21
CA ILE A 150 4.11 -1.63 -10.44
C ILE A 150 2.66 -1.25 -10.16
N THR A 151 2.17 -0.21 -10.82
CA THR A 151 0.84 0.36 -10.57
C THR A 151 -0.18 -0.09 -11.61
N PHE A 152 -1.33 -0.57 -11.15
CA PHE A 152 -2.50 -0.91 -11.95
C PHE A 152 -3.60 0.12 -11.69
N PRO A 153 -3.81 1.06 -12.63
CA PRO A 153 -4.71 2.17 -12.42
C PRO A 153 -6.18 1.72 -12.36
N GLY A 154 -6.92 2.21 -11.37
CA GLY A 154 -8.35 1.95 -11.23
C GLY A 154 -8.74 0.50 -10.91
N GLU A 155 -7.78 -0.35 -10.50
CA GLU A 155 -8.04 -1.75 -10.17
C GLU A 155 -8.37 -1.98 -8.68
N ALA A 156 -8.31 -0.96 -7.82
CA ALA A 156 -8.56 -1.12 -6.38
C ALA A 156 -10.06 -1.05 -6.02
N ASP A 157 -10.36 -1.19 -4.73
CA ASP A 157 -11.72 -1.18 -4.20
C ASP A 157 -12.45 0.14 -4.46
N GLU A 158 -13.67 0.02 -4.96
CA GLU A 158 -14.62 1.10 -5.13
C GLU A 158 -15.52 1.22 -3.89
N ALA A 159 -15.70 2.45 -3.43
CA ALA A 159 -16.63 2.77 -2.35
C ALA A 159 -17.63 3.81 -2.84
N VAL A 160 -18.91 3.63 -2.50
CA VAL A 160 -19.99 4.54 -2.92
C VAL A 160 -19.73 5.99 -2.49
N ALA A 161 -19.06 6.19 -1.36
CA ALA A 161 -18.71 7.52 -0.85
C ALA A 161 -17.64 8.24 -1.68
N THR A 162 -16.84 7.50 -2.46
CA THR A 162 -15.70 8.03 -3.21
C THR A 162 -15.87 7.62 -4.67
N HIS A 163 -16.39 8.52 -5.51
CA HIS A 163 -16.57 8.31 -6.96
C HIS A 163 -15.25 8.12 -7.75
N HIS A 164 -14.12 7.92 -7.08
CA HIS A 164 -12.81 7.76 -7.71
C HIS A 164 -12.31 6.35 -7.51
N HIS A 165 -11.92 5.72 -8.62
CA HIS A 165 -11.20 4.46 -8.60
C HIS A 165 -9.80 4.69 -8.04
N ARG A 166 -9.38 3.80 -7.15
CA ARG A 166 -8.04 3.79 -6.58
C ARG A 166 -7.15 2.83 -7.35
N ASP A 167 -5.85 3.00 -7.18
CA ASP A 167 -4.87 2.16 -7.87
C ASP A 167 -4.41 1.02 -6.96
N ILE A 168 -4.11 -0.12 -7.59
CA ILE A 168 -3.40 -1.21 -6.93
C ILE A 168 -1.93 -1.06 -7.24
N VAL A 169 -1.11 -0.96 -6.20
CA VAL A 169 0.34 -0.84 -6.33
C VAL A 169 0.98 -2.13 -5.84
N PHE A 170 1.59 -2.90 -6.74
CA PHE A 170 2.43 -4.01 -6.33
C PHE A 170 3.83 -3.52 -6.01
N ALA A 171 4.26 -3.68 -4.76
CA ALA A 171 5.62 -3.41 -4.35
C ALA A 171 6.42 -4.72 -4.41
N LEU A 172 7.48 -4.74 -5.22
CA LEU A 172 8.35 -5.91 -5.30
C LEU A 172 9.06 -6.12 -3.97
N GLN A 173 8.96 -7.33 -3.45
CA GLN A 173 9.67 -7.77 -2.26
C GLN A 173 10.59 -8.92 -2.63
N GLN A 174 11.87 -8.61 -2.78
CA GLN A 174 12.90 -9.59 -3.05
C GLN A 174 13.02 -10.57 -1.88
N LYS A 175 12.92 -11.86 -2.16
CA LYS A 175 13.24 -12.92 -1.21
C LYS A 175 14.74 -13.04 -1.06
N GLU A 176 15.18 -13.34 0.16
CA GLU A 176 16.57 -13.69 0.42
C GLU A 176 16.93 -14.98 -0.33
N HIS A 177 18.09 -14.96 -1.00
CA HIS A 177 18.61 -16.10 -1.74
C HIS A 177 19.71 -16.79 -0.91
N PRO A 178 19.73 -18.13 -0.83
CA PRO A 178 20.64 -18.84 0.08
C PRO A 178 22.13 -18.68 -0.28
N LYS A 179 22.46 -18.44 -1.56
CA LYS A 179 23.86 -18.33 -2.02
C LYS A 179 24.29 -16.91 -2.38
N PHE A 180 23.35 -16.04 -2.75
CA PHE A 180 23.67 -14.77 -3.40
C PHE A 180 23.03 -13.63 -2.60
N LYS A 181 23.81 -12.58 -2.34
CA LYS A 181 23.34 -11.32 -1.79
C LYS A 181 23.33 -10.29 -2.90
N HIS A 182 22.18 -9.69 -3.17
CA HIS A 182 22.03 -8.67 -4.20
C HIS A 182 22.11 -7.28 -3.57
N LYS A 183 22.98 -6.42 -4.08
CA LYS A 183 23.09 -5.03 -3.62
C LYS A 183 23.51 -4.12 -4.78
N GLY A 184 22.62 -3.19 -5.12
CA GLY A 184 22.77 -2.33 -6.29
C GLY A 184 22.77 -3.19 -7.56
N ASP A 185 23.74 -2.97 -8.42
CA ASP A 185 23.90 -3.73 -9.67
C ASP A 185 24.86 -4.93 -9.52
N TYR A 186 25.13 -5.36 -8.27
CA TYR A 186 26.09 -6.41 -7.97
C TYR A 186 25.47 -7.57 -7.21
N LEU A 187 25.95 -8.76 -7.55
CA LEU A 187 25.72 -10.01 -6.84
C LEU A 187 26.98 -10.37 -6.06
N PHE A 188 26.79 -10.61 -4.78
CA PHE A 188 27.81 -11.05 -3.86
C PHE A 188 27.58 -12.52 -3.53
N PHE A 189 28.63 -13.32 -3.64
CA PHE A 189 28.65 -14.72 -3.25
C PHE A 189 29.76 -14.93 -2.23
N GLU A 190 29.45 -15.60 -1.13
CA GLU A 190 30.39 -15.94 -0.06
C GLU A 190 30.84 -17.39 -0.25
N HIS A 191 32.14 -17.58 -0.48
CA HIS A 191 32.76 -18.90 -0.54
C HIS A 191 33.75 -19.07 0.61
N ASN A 192 33.58 -20.16 1.37
CA ASN A 192 34.52 -20.53 2.42
C ASN A 192 35.61 -21.41 1.80
N LEU A 193 36.85 -20.95 1.89
CA LEU A 193 38.02 -21.73 1.47
C LEU A 193 38.66 -22.43 2.65
N SER A 194 39.28 -23.56 2.39
CA SER A 194 40.21 -24.17 3.35
C SER A 194 41.53 -23.40 3.42
N LEU A 195 42.24 -23.54 4.54
CA LEU A 195 43.55 -22.91 4.76
C LEU A 195 44.60 -23.32 3.71
N VAL A 196 44.43 -24.49 3.09
CA VAL A 196 45.34 -25.01 2.04
C VAL A 196 44.97 -24.45 0.67
N GLU A 197 43.68 -24.39 0.35
CA GLU A 197 43.18 -23.84 -0.93
C GLU A 197 43.50 -22.36 -1.08
N ALA A 198 43.57 -21.62 0.02
CA ALA A 198 43.84 -20.19 -0.02
C ALA A 198 45.22 -19.85 -0.64
N PRO A 199 46.36 -20.32 -0.12
CA PRO A 199 47.67 -20.04 -0.71
C PRO A 199 48.00 -20.91 -1.93
N CYS A 200 47.47 -22.13 -2.02
CA CYS A 200 47.81 -23.07 -3.10
C CYS A 200 46.98 -22.89 -4.37
N GLY A 201 46.08 -21.90 -4.40
CA GLY A 201 45.13 -21.72 -5.49
C GLY A 201 43.97 -22.71 -5.40
N PHE A 202 42.83 -22.32 -5.98
CA PHE A 202 41.60 -23.10 -5.92
C PHE A 202 40.86 -23.00 -7.25
N HIS A 203 39.99 -23.98 -7.49
CA HIS A 203 39.00 -23.91 -8.55
C HIS A 203 37.69 -24.52 -8.08
N PHE A 204 36.58 -23.86 -8.36
CA PHE A 204 35.26 -24.40 -8.07
C PHE A 204 34.25 -23.96 -9.12
N VAL A 205 33.15 -24.71 -9.21
CA VAL A 205 32.06 -24.43 -10.14
C VAL A 205 30.94 -23.72 -9.40
N LEU A 206 30.65 -22.49 -9.78
CA LEU A 206 29.53 -21.69 -9.29
C LEU A 206 28.36 -21.79 -10.27
N THR A 207 27.17 -22.14 -9.78
CA THR A 207 25.95 -22.07 -10.59
C THR A 207 25.34 -20.68 -10.47
N HIS A 208 25.24 -19.97 -11.60
CA HIS A 208 24.67 -18.63 -11.70
C HIS A 208 23.13 -18.64 -11.65
N LEU A 209 22.51 -17.46 -11.54
CA LEU A 209 21.05 -17.27 -11.53
C LEU A 209 20.37 -17.69 -12.86
N ASP A 210 21.15 -17.79 -13.94
CA ASP A 210 20.69 -18.26 -15.26
C ASP A 210 20.76 -19.79 -15.41
N GLY A 211 21.27 -20.49 -14.40
CA GLY A 211 21.64 -21.91 -14.52
C GLY A 211 22.98 -22.15 -15.22
N ARG A 212 23.69 -21.12 -15.69
CA ARG A 212 25.05 -21.25 -16.24
C ARG A 212 26.04 -21.65 -15.16
N HIS A 213 27.01 -22.49 -15.52
CA HIS A 213 28.11 -22.90 -14.63
C HIS A 213 29.35 -22.05 -14.91
N LEU A 214 29.79 -21.27 -13.92
CA LEU A 214 30.98 -20.45 -13.96
C LEU A 214 32.12 -21.18 -13.24
N LEU A 215 33.22 -21.45 -13.94
CA LEU A 215 34.42 -22.03 -13.34
C LEU A 215 35.32 -20.91 -12.83
N ILE A 216 35.32 -20.71 -11.52
CA ILE A 216 36.18 -19.73 -10.85
C ILE A 216 37.50 -20.42 -10.56
N LYS A 217 38.62 -19.80 -10.96
CA LYS A 217 39.98 -20.28 -10.73
C LYS A 217 40.84 -19.16 -10.16
N SER A 218 41.69 -19.49 -9.20
CA SER A 218 42.72 -18.60 -8.65
C SER A 218 44.06 -19.31 -8.68
N GLN A 219 45.12 -18.61 -9.05
CA GLN A 219 46.47 -19.15 -9.03
C GLN A 219 47.06 -19.07 -7.62
N PRO A 220 48.02 -19.94 -7.27
CA PRO A 220 48.76 -19.82 -6.02
C PRO A 220 49.39 -18.44 -5.89
N GLY A 221 49.13 -17.74 -4.77
CA GLY A 221 49.69 -16.41 -4.49
C GLY A 221 48.89 -15.20 -5.01
N ASP A 222 47.76 -15.39 -5.71
CA ASP A 222 46.94 -14.26 -6.20
C ASP A 222 46.18 -13.49 -5.08
N MET A 223 46.22 -13.99 -3.83
CA MET A 223 45.44 -13.45 -2.71
C MET A 223 46.29 -12.60 -1.75
N ASP A 224 46.86 -11.51 -2.24
CA ASP A 224 47.78 -10.66 -1.45
C ASP A 224 47.10 -9.57 -0.60
N ASP A 225 45.78 -9.36 -0.69
CA ASP A 225 45.04 -8.35 0.09
C ASP A 225 43.98 -8.98 1.02
N TRP A 226 44.43 -9.72 2.04
CA TRP A 226 43.57 -10.11 3.18
C TRP A 226 43.67 -9.05 4.30
N GLN A 227 42.76 -8.07 4.31
CA GLN A 227 42.48 -7.34 5.55
C GLN A 227 41.79 -8.30 6.55
N THR A 228 42.62 -8.87 7.41
CA THR A 228 42.52 -9.65 8.66
C THR A 228 41.23 -9.66 9.51
N HIS A 229 40.00 -9.55 8.99
CA HIS A 229 38.80 -9.68 9.84
C HIS A 229 37.59 -10.49 9.32
N SER A 230 37.63 -11.14 8.15
CA SER A 230 36.59 -12.14 7.80
C SER A 230 37.06 -13.18 6.78
N PRO A 231 36.82 -14.50 6.99
CA PRO A 231 37.31 -15.56 6.12
C PRO A 231 36.45 -15.76 4.84
N GLN A 232 35.85 -14.70 4.30
CA GLN A 232 34.86 -14.79 3.24
C GLN A 232 35.36 -14.11 1.96
N ILE A 233 35.52 -14.88 0.88
CA ILE A 233 35.69 -14.28 -0.45
C ILE A 233 34.35 -13.76 -0.91
N LEU A 234 34.31 -12.47 -1.22
CA LEU A 234 33.16 -11.77 -1.75
C LEU A 234 33.35 -11.62 -3.27
N SER A 235 32.91 -12.61 -4.05
CA SER A 235 32.99 -12.47 -5.52
C SER A 235 31.89 -11.53 -6.00
N ILE A 236 32.28 -10.43 -6.64
CA ILE A 236 31.37 -9.43 -7.21
C ILE A 236 31.06 -9.83 -8.65
N LEU A 237 29.82 -10.25 -8.91
CA LEU A 237 29.32 -10.51 -10.26
C LEU A 237 28.36 -9.38 -10.68
N PRO A 238 28.40 -8.90 -11.93
CA PRO A 238 27.42 -7.94 -12.41
C PRO A 238 26.03 -8.57 -12.44
N PHE A 239 25.04 -7.87 -11.86
CA PHE A 239 23.65 -8.31 -11.78
C PHE A 239 22.93 -8.14 -13.13
N LEU A 240 23.30 -7.14 -13.91
CA LEU A 240 22.87 -7.04 -15.30
C LEU A 240 23.93 -7.73 -16.16
N GLY A 241 23.50 -8.73 -16.94
CA GLY A 241 24.29 -9.27 -18.05
C GLY A 241 24.47 -8.21 -19.13
N VAL A 242 25.25 -7.17 -18.84
CA VAL A 242 25.83 -6.29 -19.84
C VAL A 242 27.09 -6.99 -20.31
N ALA A 243 27.08 -7.38 -21.58
CA ALA A 243 28.27 -7.79 -22.31
C ALA A 243 29.28 -6.64 -22.39
#